data_AF-A0A3S1CPF9-F1
#
_entry.id   AF-A0A3S1CPF9-F1
#
_cell.length_a   1.000
_cell.length_b   1.000
_cell.length_c   1.000
_cell.angle_alpha   90.00
_cell.angle_beta   90.00
_cell.angle_gamma   90.00
#
_symmetry.space_group_name_H-M   'P 1'
#
loop_
_entity.id
_entity.type
_entity.pdbx_description
1 polymer ?
#
loop_
_entity_poly.entity_id
_entity_poly.type
_entity_poly.pdbx_seq_one_letter_code
_entity_poly.pdbx_strand_id
1 'polypeptide(L)' 'MAHTTTHIVFPIFDRMTQLDFTGPHQVFSGVSDARITVASAEGRDVEAAGGPVFTRLTDLCKVESCDVL' A
#
# COMPACT_ATOMS: atom_id res chain seq x y z
N MET A 1 15.45 -20.31 -12.94
CA MET A 1 14.32 -19.50 -13.43
C MET A 1 14.48 -18.13 -12.81
N ALA A 2 14.40 -17.04 -13.59
CA ALA A 2 14.47 -15.70 -13.02
C ALA A 2 13.17 -15.45 -12.25
N HIS A 3 13.24 -15.38 -10.92
CA HIS A 3 12.09 -14.98 -10.11
C HIS A 3 11.87 -13.49 -10.32
N THR A 4 10.70 -13.12 -10.84
CA THR A 4 10.31 -11.71 -10.98
C THR A 4 9.66 -11.27 -9.67
N THR A 5 10.16 -10.20 -9.08
CA THR A 5 9.54 -9.61 -7.88
C THR A 5 8.13 -9.13 -8.22
N THR A 6 7.13 -9.56 -7.46
CA THR A 6 5.74 -9.09 -7.62
C THR A 6 5.58 -7.75 -6.90
N HIS A 7 5.24 -6.69 -7.63
CA HIS A 7 5.00 -5.36 -7.06
C HIS A 7 3.52 -5.17 -6.76
N ILE A 8 3.21 -5.03 -5.47
CA ILE A 8 1.86 -4.86 -4.94
C ILE A 8 1.75 -3.45 -4.36
N VAL A 9 0.75 -2.70 -4.78
CA VAL A 9 0.52 -1.32 -4.33
C VAL A 9 -0.80 -1.26 -3.57
N PHE A 10 -0.76 -0.72 -2.35
CA PHE A 10 -1.95 -0.40 -1.56
C PHE A 10 -2.22 1.10 -1.63
N PRO A 11 -3.15 1.57 -2.48
CA PRO A 11 -3.62 2.93 -2.43
C PRO A 11 -4.52 3.12 -1.21
N ILE A 12 -4.18 4.07 -0.35
CA ILE A 12 -4.95 4.42 0.84
C ILE A 12 -5.42 5.87 0.77
N PHE A 13 -6.57 6.14 1.38
CA PHE A 13 -7.26 7.42 1.30
C PHE A 13 -8.04 7.72 2.57
N ASP A 14 -8.35 9.00 2.78
CA ASP A 14 -8.99 9.46 4.00
C ASP A 14 -10.31 8.76 4.29
N ARG A 15 -10.52 8.47 5.57
CA ARG A 15 -11.70 7.80 6.13
C ARG A 15 -11.93 6.38 5.62
N MET A 16 -10.92 5.75 5.01
CA MET A 16 -10.99 4.31 4.73
C MET A 16 -11.12 3.50 6.03
N THR A 17 -11.74 2.32 5.96
CA THR A 17 -11.71 1.37 7.07
C THR A 17 -10.31 0.77 7.14
N GLN A 18 -9.57 1.00 8.23
CA GLN A 18 -8.17 0.58 8.32
C GLN A 18 -7.96 -0.94 8.13
N LEU A 19 -8.95 -1.77 8.50
CA LEU A 19 -8.82 -3.23 8.45
C LEU A 19 -8.79 -3.76 7.01
N ASP A 20 -9.43 -3.04 6.08
CA ASP A 20 -9.42 -3.36 4.66
C ASP A 20 -8.02 -3.18 4.06
N PHE A 21 -7.21 -2.29 4.64
CA PHE A 21 -5.79 -2.11 4.31
C PHE A 21 -4.90 -3.08 5.10
N THR A 22 -4.97 -3.04 6.44
CA THR A 22 -3.98 -3.71 7.30
C THR A 22 -4.09 -5.23 7.25
N GLY A 23 -5.28 -5.78 7.01
CA GLY A 23 -5.50 -7.22 6.85
C GLY A 23 -4.74 -7.78 5.64
N PRO A 24 -5.09 -7.37 4.40
CA PRO A 24 -4.37 -7.79 3.20
C PRO A 24 -2.88 -7.43 3.25
N HIS A 25 -2.51 -6.23 3.70
CA HIS A 25 -1.11 -5.84 3.83
C HIS A 25 -0.29 -6.83 4.67
N GLN A 26 -0.84 -7.29 5.81
CA GLN A 26 -0.17 -8.27 6.66
C GLN A 26 0.03 -9.62 5.95
N VAL A 27 -0.97 -10.09 5.20
CA VAL A 27 -0.86 -11.35 4.43
C VAL A 27 0.21 -11.22 3.35
N PHE A 28 0.17 -10.15 2.54
CA PHE A 28 1.10 -9.95 1.43
C PHE A 28 2.53 -9.63 1.88
N SER A 29 2.71 -9.03 3.06
CA SER A 29 4.05 -8.81 3.65
C SER A 29 4.80 -10.11 3.94
N GLY A 30 4.09 -11.23 4.06
CA GLY A 30 4.69 -12.56 4.25
C GLY A 30 5.07 -13.28 2.95
N VAL A 31 4.77 -12.72 1.78
CA VAL A 31 5.05 -13.35 0.49
C VAL A 31 6.51 -13.09 0.11
N SER A 32 7.27 -14.16 -0.12
CA SER A 32 8.63 -14.07 -0.66
C SER A 32 8.63 -13.38 -2.01
N ASP A 33 9.64 -12.54 -2.25
CA ASP A 33 9.81 -11.80 -3.50
C ASP A 33 8.63 -10.85 -3.84
N ALA A 34 7.89 -10.38 -2.84
CA ALA A 34 6.94 -9.29 -3.00
C ALA A 34 7.57 -7.93 -2.64
N ARG A 35 7.37 -6.93 -3.50
CA ARG A 35 7.61 -5.52 -3.19
C ARG A 35 6.28 -4.89 -2.83
N ILE A 36 6.12 -4.48 -1.57
CA ILE A 36 4.92 -3.78 -1.11
C ILE A 36 5.15 -2.27 -1.16
N THR A 37 4.19 -1.52 -1.69
CA THR A 37 4.18 -0.05 -1.65
C THR A 37 2.85 0.42 -1.10
N VAL A 38 2.85 1.20 -0.03
CA VAL A 38 1.65 1.88 0.46
C VAL A 38 1.71 3.32 -0.03
N ALA A 39 0.66 3.75 -0.72
CA ALA A 39 0.66 5.02 -1.44
C ALA A 39 -0.61 5.82 -1.18
N SER A 40 -0.51 7.14 -1.28
CA SER A 40 -1.62 8.08 -1.18
C SER A 40 -1.47 9.18 -2.22
N ALA A 41 -2.54 9.96 -2.42
CA ALA A 41 -2.48 11.14 -3.29
C ALA A 41 -1.39 12.10 -2.79
N GLU A 42 -0.43 12.43 -3.66
CA GLU A 42 0.72 13.30 -3.37
C GLU A 42 1.63 12.80 -2.22
N GLY A 43 1.45 11.55 -1.76
CA GLY A 43 2.21 10.97 -0.65
C GLY A 43 1.87 11.57 0.70
N ARG A 44 0.72 12.25 0.81
CA ARG A 44 0.26 12.88 2.05
C ARG A 44 -0.15 11.83 3.08
N ASP A 45 0.01 12.16 4.35
CA ASP A 45 -0.52 11.36 5.45
C ASP A 45 -2.03 11.14 5.28
N VAL A 46 -2.51 9.97 5.69
CA VAL A 46 -3.92 9.55 5.55
C VAL A 46 -4.50 9.24 6.91
N GLU A 47 -5.63 9.87 7.24
CA GLU A 47 -6.39 9.57 8.44
C GLU A 47 -7.49 8.55 8.12
N ALA A 48 -7.39 7.35 8.67
CA ALA A 48 -8.40 6.30 8.52
C ALA A 48 -9.59 6.53 9.46
N ALA A 49 -10.72 5.89 9.13
CA ALA A 49 -11.87 5.87 10.02
C ALA A 49 -11.48 5.29 11.39
N GLY A 50 -11.83 6.02 12.46
CA GLY A 50 -11.49 5.65 13.84
C GLY A 50 -10.21 6.30 14.38
N GLY A 51 -9.52 7.13 13.59
CA GLY A 51 -8.41 7.98 14.05
C GLY A 51 -6.97 7.52 13.81
N PRO A 52 -6.64 6.29 13.36
CA PRO A 52 -5.27 5.97 12.94
C PRO A 52 -4.80 6.85 11.78
N VAL A 53 -3.57 7.35 11.88
CA VAL A 53 -2.92 8.11 10.82
C VAL A 53 -1.77 7.28 10.24
N PHE A 54 -1.79 7.08 8.93
CA PHE A 54 -0.73 6.42 8.18
C PHE A 54 0.17 7.48 7.55
N THR A 55 1.47 7.35 7.77
CA THR A 55 2.48 8.32 7.33
C THR A 55 3.55 7.63 6.49
N ARG A 56 4.48 8.41 5.91
CA ARG A 56 5.59 7.91 5.07
C ARG A 56 5.09 7.15 3.83
N LEU A 57 4.03 7.68 3.24
CA LEU A 57 3.37 7.09 2.09
C LEU A 57 4.08 7.50 0.80
N THR A 58 4.06 6.60 -0.18
CA THR A 58 4.54 6.93 -1.52
C THR A 58 3.52 7.81 -2.22
N ASP A 59 3.99 8.79 -2.99
CA ASP A 59 3.10 9.52 -3.90
C ASP A 59 2.60 8.56 -4.98
N LEU A 60 1.30 8.30 -4.97
CA LEU A 60 0.65 7.36 -5.89
C LEU A 60 0.91 7.73 -7.36
N CYS A 61 1.02 9.03 -7.68
CA CYS A 61 1.31 9.49 -9.03
C CYS A 61 2.74 9.17 -9.50
N LYS A 62 3.64 8.81 -8.57
CA LYS A 62 5.02 8.39 -8.88
C LYS A 62 5.17 6.86 -9.03
N VAL A 63 4.09 6.11 -8.83
CA VAL A 63 4.07 4.67 -9.09
C VAL A 63 3.77 4.44 -10.57
N GLU A 64 4.79 4.04 -11.34
CA GLU A 64 4.67 3.90 -12.80
C GLU A 64 3.90 2.63 -13.22
N SER A 65 4.02 1.55 -12.46
CA SER A 65 3.37 0.27 -12.72
C SER A 65 3.32 -0.59 -11.46
N CYS A 66 2.39 -1.55 -11.42
CA CYS A 66 2.35 -2.62 -10.43
C CYS A 66 1.70 -3.87 -11.03
N ASP A 67 1.97 -5.03 -10.45
CA ASP A 67 1.33 -6.30 -10.83
C ASP A 67 -0.05 -6.45 -10.17
N VAL A 68 -0.20 -5.87 -8.97
CA VAL A 68 -1.43 -5.89 -8.16
C VAL A 68 -1.68 -4.51 -7.54
N LEU A 69 -2.92 -4.04 -7.61
CA LEU A 69 -3.42 -2.79 -7.03
C LEU A 69 -4.56 -3.07 -6.03
#